data_AF-R7UN06-F1
#
_entry.id   AF-R7UN06-F1
#
_cell.length_a   1.000
_cell.length_b   1.000
_cell.length_c   1.000
_cell.angle_alpha   90.00
_cell.angle_beta   90.00
_cell.angle_gamma   90.00
#
_symmetry.space_group_name_H-M   'P 1'
#
loop_
_entity.id
_entity.type
_entity.pdbx_description
1 polymer ?
#
loop_
_entity_poly.entity_id
_entity_poly.type
_entity_poly.pdbx_seq_one_letter_code
_entity_poly.pdbx_strand_id
1 'polypeptide(L)'
;MNWGADREVLFRLFRSLLRSRLDYGAIVYGSARISYLERLKPIQNQAFRLCLGAFRISPVTSLHTEANEMPMAIRQKLLSVQFALRVCSDTTNPAHQCIFNYNNDRFYLSKPNAIRPLALRIKEDLQTICPDIKAITPNQLFNIPYWLLRPPELDISLIHFGKKTANPNYTLKNEFYNLMDKYPDHKVIFTDGSKSDSAVACFATADNLSIQIRLPDSASIFSAELLAIYQVLTLLECSANDQQQFLIATDSLSSLQAIGNFNIKHPYVFKILEKCTLLHKKGIYLVMAWCPSHVGVMGNERADLLAKEALSFTTCTIRIPSSDFKPITHEFFKEKWQEQWSSEQENKLYCIQPTLGKWAKSSREIRRKPLTNFDRH
;
A
#
# COMPACT_ATOMS: atom_id res chain seq x y z
N MET A 1 43.35 1.64 2.31
CA MET A 1 42.47 1.70 1.12
C MET A 1 41.05 1.30 1.51
N ASN A 2 40.19 2.29 1.76
CA ASN A 2 38.80 2.14 2.22
C ASN A 2 37.82 1.92 1.05
N TRP A 3 38.14 1.00 0.14
CA TRP A 3 37.31 0.76 -1.05
C TRP A 3 36.34 -0.39 -0.77
N GLY A 4 35.09 -0.03 -0.50
CA GLY A 4 33.95 -0.94 -0.43
C GLY A 4 32.65 -0.14 -0.37
N ALA A 5 31.66 -0.52 -1.18
CA ALA A 5 30.34 0.12 -1.13
C ALA A 5 29.70 -0.08 0.26
N ASP A 6 29.00 0.95 0.73
CA ASP A 6 28.26 0.90 1.99
C ASP A 6 27.19 -0.21 1.97
N ARG A 7 26.89 -0.78 3.14
CA ARG A 7 25.90 -1.84 3.35
C ARG A 7 24.55 -1.46 2.73
N GLU A 8 24.11 -0.21 2.90
CA GLU A 8 22.83 0.22 2.35
C GLU A 8 22.86 0.19 0.82
N VAL A 9 23.95 0.66 0.21
CA VAL A 9 24.15 0.63 -1.25
C VAL A 9 24.16 -0.81 -1.76
N LEU A 10 24.86 -1.72 -1.08
CA LEU A 10 24.89 -3.14 -1.44
C LEU A 10 23.51 -3.79 -1.36
N PHE A 11 22.72 -3.50 -0.32
CA PHE A 11 21.35 -4.01 -0.24
C PHE A 11 20.43 -3.37 -1.28
N ARG A 12 20.62 -2.09 -1.63
CA ARG A 12 19.90 -1.45 -2.75
C ARG A 12 20.22 -2.18 -4.07
N LEU A 13 21.48 -2.50 -4.33
CA LEU A 13 21.91 -3.29 -5.50
C LEU A 13 21.36 -4.72 -5.49
N PHE A 14 21.41 -5.41 -4.34
CA PHE A 14 20.79 -6.73 -4.19
C PHE A 14 19.31 -6.69 -4.54
N ARG A 15 18.56 -5.72 -4.00
CA ARG A 15 17.11 -5.59 -4.24
C ARG A 15 16.80 -5.28 -5.69
N SER A 16 17.58 -4.42 -6.35
CA SER A 16 17.33 -4.01 -7.74
C SER A 16 17.76 -5.04 -8.78
N LEU A 17 18.85 -5.78 -8.54
CA LEU A 17 19.43 -6.69 -9.54
C LEU A 17 19.13 -8.17 -9.28
N LEU A 18 19.24 -8.62 -8.03
CA LEU A 18 19.08 -10.05 -7.69
C LEU A 18 17.65 -10.36 -7.25
N ARG A 19 17.13 -9.63 -6.26
CA ARG A 19 15.79 -9.89 -5.72
C ARG A 19 14.71 -9.68 -6.79
N SER A 20 14.84 -8.65 -7.63
CA SER A 20 13.91 -8.42 -8.75
C SER A 20 13.83 -9.61 -9.72
N ARG A 21 14.96 -10.28 -9.97
CA ARG A 21 15.05 -11.47 -10.84
C ARG A 21 14.52 -12.72 -10.16
N LEU A 22 14.80 -12.89 -8.87
CA LEU A 22 14.24 -13.98 -8.08
C LEU A 22 12.71 -13.84 -7.97
N ASP A 23 12.21 -12.65 -7.68
CA ASP A 23 10.77 -12.42 -7.56
C ASP A 23 10.03 -12.56 -8.90
N TYR A 24 10.72 -12.29 -10.02
CA TYR A 24 10.15 -12.41 -11.35
C TYR A 24 9.77 -13.86 -11.66
N GLY A 25 8.48 -14.11 -11.86
CA GLY A 25 7.97 -15.45 -12.14
C GLY A 25 7.91 -16.38 -10.94
N ALA A 26 8.14 -15.89 -9.71
CA ALA A 26 8.05 -16.68 -8.47
C ALA A 26 6.73 -17.46 -8.33
N ILE A 27 5.64 -16.89 -8.84
CA ILE A 27 4.31 -17.51 -8.86
C ILE A 27 4.28 -18.77 -9.74
N VAL A 28 5.02 -18.74 -10.86
CA VAL A 28 5.11 -19.80 -11.86
C VAL A 28 6.07 -20.88 -11.40
N TYR A 29 7.34 -20.50 -11.21
CA TYR A 29 8.39 -21.47 -10.85
C TYR A 29 8.27 -21.96 -9.40
N GLY A 30 7.47 -21.32 -8.54
CA GLY A 30 7.19 -21.78 -7.17
C GLY A 30 6.47 -23.14 -7.10
N SER A 31 6.04 -23.68 -8.24
CA SER A 31 5.55 -25.06 -8.40
C SER A 31 6.66 -26.07 -8.74
N ALA A 32 7.88 -25.63 -9.01
CA ALA A 32 9.00 -26.51 -9.31
C ALA A 32 9.32 -27.45 -8.14
N ARG A 33 9.98 -28.58 -8.43
CA ARG A 33 10.42 -29.50 -7.36
C ARG A 33 11.35 -28.79 -6.38
N ILE A 34 11.26 -29.19 -5.11
CA ILE A 34 12.05 -28.63 -4.01
C ILE A 34 13.54 -28.60 -4.36
N SER A 35 14.08 -29.67 -4.97
CA SER A 35 15.49 -29.73 -5.39
C SER A 35 15.92 -28.61 -6.34
N TYR A 36 15.03 -28.07 -7.17
CA TYR A 36 15.33 -26.90 -8.01
C TYR A 36 15.22 -25.60 -7.22
N LEU A 37 14.22 -25.48 -6.34
CA LEU A 37 14.05 -24.30 -5.49
C LEU A 37 15.22 -24.14 -4.51
N GLU A 38 15.75 -25.24 -3.97
CA GLU A 38 16.92 -25.22 -3.08
C GLU A 38 18.16 -24.66 -3.78
N ARG A 39 18.30 -24.77 -5.11
CA ARG A 39 19.44 -24.19 -5.85
C ARG A 39 19.44 -22.67 -5.86
N LEU A 40 18.29 -22.03 -5.62
CA LEU A 40 18.17 -20.57 -5.59
C LEU A 40 18.56 -19.98 -4.22
N LYS A 41 18.42 -20.73 -3.13
CA LYS A 41 18.74 -20.25 -1.78
C LYS A 41 20.21 -19.83 -1.61
N PRO A 42 21.21 -20.60 -2.11
CA PRO A 42 22.61 -20.18 -2.04
C PRO A 42 22.89 -18.83 -2.67
N ILE A 43 22.18 -18.45 -3.74
CA ILE A 43 22.36 -17.16 -4.42
C ILE A 43 22.01 -16.01 -3.48
N GLN A 44 20.83 -16.08 -2.84
CA GLN A 44 20.41 -15.07 -1.87
C GLN A 44 21.30 -15.06 -0.62
N ASN A 45 21.63 -16.23 -0.09
CA ASN A 45 22.49 -16.35 1.10
C ASN A 45 23.89 -15.77 0.86
N GLN A 46 24.48 -16.06 -0.30
CA GLN A 46 25.77 -15.51 -0.67
C GLN A 46 25.71 -13.99 -0.83
N ALA A 47 24.65 -13.46 -1.44
CA ALA A 47 24.44 -12.02 -1.53
C ALA A 47 24.36 -11.37 -0.15
N PHE A 48 23.66 -12.00 0.81
CA PHE A 48 23.59 -11.50 2.19
C PHE A 48 24.92 -11.54 2.91
N ARG A 49 25.71 -12.61 2.75
CA ARG A 49 27.08 -12.66 3.30
C ARG A 49 27.94 -11.52 2.75
N LEU A 50 27.82 -11.21 1.46
CA LEU A 50 28.54 -10.10 0.85
C LEU A 50 28.07 -8.75 1.39
N CYS A 51 26.75 -8.51 1.42
CA CYS A 51 26.15 -7.25 1.88
C CYS A 51 26.42 -6.98 3.37
N LEU A 52 26.33 -8.00 4.21
CA LEU A 52 26.55 -7.91 5.66
C LEU A 52 28.03 -7.97 6.05
N GLY A 53 28.90 -8.50 5.18
CA GLY A 53 30.26 -8.87 5.57
C GLY A 53 30.29 -10.05 6.56
N ALA A 54 29.27 -10.92 6.51
CA ALA A 54 29.15 -12.05 7.44
C ALA A 54 30.12 -13.18 7.07
N PHE A 55 30.54 -13.95 8.08
CA PHE A 55 31.40 -15.12 7.88
C PHE A 55 30.73 -16.16 6.99
N ARG A 56 31.54 -16.99 6.30
CA ARG A 56 31.02 -18.08 5.46
C ARG A 56 30.18 -19.09 6.25
N ILE A 57 30.48 -19.27 7.53
CA ILE A 57 29.80 -20.20 8.44
C ILE A 57 28.62 -19.59 9.19
N SER A 58 28.30 -18.29 9.00
CA SER A 58 27.16 -17.68 9.70
C SER A 58 25.86 -18.42 9.38
N PRO A 59 25.00 -18.70 10.37
CA PRO A 59 23.72 -19.37 10.16
C PRO A 59 22.84 -18.62 9.17
N VAL A 60 22.12 -19.35 8.31
CA VAL A 60 21.26 -18.75 7.28
C VAL A 60 20.13 -17.94 7.89
N THR A 61 19.48 -18.47 8.95
CA THR A 61 18.41 -17.78 9.67
C THR A 61 18.89 -16.43 10.21
N SER A 62 20.08 -16.37 10.80
CA SER A 62 20.69 -15.13 11.26
C SER A 62 20.96 -14.13 10.13
N LEU A 63 21.39 -14.59 8.95
CA LEU A 63 21.61 -13.70 7.78
C LEU A 63 20.32 -13.02 7.34
N HIS A 64 19.20 -13.76 7.27
CA HIS A 64 17.90 -13.22 6.89
C HIS A 64 17.40 -12.20 7.90
N THR A 65 17.50 -12.53 9.20
CA THR A 65 17.11 -11.65 10.31
C THR A 65 17.92 -10.36 10.29
N GLU A 66 19.25 -10.44 10.20
CA GLU A 66 20.12 -9.26 10.18
C GLU A 66 19.94 -8.43 8.90
N ALA A 67 19.71 -9.07 7.75
CA ALA A 67 19.41 -8.38 6.49
C ALA A 67 18.02 -7.71 6.49
N ASN A 68 17.14 -8.09 7.42
CA ASN A 68 15.72 -7.75 7.43
C ASN A 68 15.05 -8.08 6.08
N GLU A 69 15.33 -9.28 5.56
CA GLU A 69 14.81 -9.79 4.29
C GLU A 69 14.28 -11.22 4.47
N MET A 70 12.99 -11.40 4.15
CA MET A 70 12.31 -12.69 4.30
C MET A 70 13.05 -13.84 3.57
N PRO A 71 13.05 -15.04 4.16
CA PRO A 71 13.45 -16.27 3.46
C PRO A 71 12.67 -16.45 2.15
N MET A 72 13.35 -16.98 1.14
CA MET A 72 12.81 -17.10 -0.22
C MET A 72 11.46 -17.85 -0.25
N ALA A 73 11.32 -18.93 0.53
CA ALA A 73 10.08 -19.71 0.57
C ALA A 73 8.88 -18.90 1.08
N ILE A 74 9.07 -18.10 2.14
CA ILE A 74 8.03 -17.22 2.69
C ILE A 74 7.72 -16.10 1.68
N ARG A 75 8.76 -15.48 1.11
CA ARG A 75 8.61 -14.42 0.10
C ARG A 75 7.84 -14.90 -1.14
N GLN A 76 8.08 -16.12 -1.61
CA GLN A 76 7.35 -16.69 -2.74
C GLN A 76 5.86 -16.86 -2.45
N LYS A 77 5.49 -17.30 -1.23
CA LYS A 77 4.09 -17.38 -0.81
C LYS A 77 3.44 -15.99 -0.74
N LEU A 78 4.12 -15.02 -0.14
CA LEU A 78 3.71 -13.62 -0.12
C LEU A 78 3.39 -13.10 -1.54
N LEU A 79 4.31 -13.29 -2.48
CA LEU A 79 4.11 -12.86 -3.88
C LEU A 79 2.97 -13.62 -4.56
N SER A 80 2.81 -14.90 -4.25
CA SER A 80 1.74 -15.75 -4.80
C SER A 80 0.36 -15.30 -4.35
N VAL A 81 0.19 -14.98 -3.06
CA VAL A 81 -1.08 -14.46 -2.53
C VAL A 81 -1.37 -13.05 -3.07
N GLN A 82 -0.37 -12.15 -3.08
CA GLN A 82 -0.56 -10.81 -3.67
C GLN A 82 -0.91 -10.86 -5.16
N PHE A 83 -0.39 -11.84 -5.88
CA PHE A 83 -0.78 -12.08 -7.27
C PHE A 83 -2.23 -12.54 -7.38
N ALA A 84 -2.65 -13.52 -6.57
CA ALA A 84 -4.03 -13.98 -6.58
C ALA A 84 -5.02 -12.87 -6.23
N LEU A 85 -4.75 -12.06 -5.21
CA LEU A 85 -5.59 -10.89 -4.86
C LEU A 85 -5.74 -9.91 -6.04
N ARG A 86 -4.69 -9.70 -6.83
CA ARG A 86 -4.74 -8.87 -8.04
C ARG A 86 -5.50 -9.54 -9.17
N VAL A 87 -5.32 -10.84 -9.36
CA VAL A 87 -6.07 -11.59 -10.37
C VAL A 87 -7.55 -11.59 -10.03
N CYS A 88 -7.92 -11.65 -8.74
CA CYS A 88 -9.32 -11.56 -8.31
C CYS A 88 -10.01 -10.28 -8.80
N SER A 89 -9.31 -9.14 -8.82
CA SER A 89 -9.90 -7.92 -9.31
C SER A 89 -10.07 -7.94 -10.83
N ASP A 90 -9.33 -8.76 -11.57
CA ASP A 90 -9.39 -8.85 -13.02
C ASP A 90 -9.94 -10.20 -13.51
N THR A 91 -11.25 -10.29 -13.70
CA THR A 91 -11.91 -11.50 -14.20
C THR A 91 -11.54 -11.84 -15.64
N THR A 92 -11.00 -10.88 -16.40
CA THR A 92 -10.53 -11.11 -17.78
C THR A 92 -9.16 -11.77 -17.83
N ASN A 93 -8.43 -11.78 -16.71
CA ASN A 93 -7.14 -12.42 -16.61
C ASN A 93 -7.28 -13.94 -16.82
N PRO A 94 -6.49 -14.56 -17.73
CA PRO A 94 -6.57 -16.01 -17.97
C PRO A 94 -6.35 -16.87 -16.71
N ALA A 95 -5.55 -16.37 -15.75
CA ALA A 95 -5.30 -17.08 -14.50
C ALA A 95 -6.49 -17.04 -13.52
N HIS A 96 -7.49 -16.17 -13.71
CA HIS A 96 -8.62 -16.02 -12.81
C HIS A 96 -9.40 -17.33 -12.66
N GLN A 97 -9.78 -17.94 -13.78
CA GLN A 97 -10.50 -19.21 -13.76
C GLN A 97 -9.66 -20.33 -13.14
N CYS A 98 -8.35 -20.37 -13.42
CA CYS A 98 -7.45 -21.39 -12.88
C CYS A 98 -7.23 -21.28 -11.37
N ILE A 99 -7.35 -20.08 -10.79
CA ILE A 99 -7.16 -19.84 -9.35
C ILE A 99 -8.46 -19.98 -8.58
N PHE A 100 -9.55 -19.37 -9.07
CA PHE A 100 -10.79 -19.22 -8.30
C PHE A 100 -11.88 -20.24 -8.64
N ASN A 101 -11.82 -20.91 -9.80
CA ASN A 101 -12.79 -21.94 -10.20
C ASN A 101 -12.21 -23.36 -10.12
N TYR A 102 -11.21 -23.57 -9.27
CA TYR A 102 -10.51 -24.84 -9.15
C TYR A 102 -11.24 -25.81 -8.22
N ASN A 103 -11.71 -26.95 -8.74
CA ASN A 103 -12.55 -27.91 -8.00
C ASN A 103 -11.92 -29.32 -7.81
N ASN A 104 -10.65 -29.52 -8.17
CA ASN A 104 -10.03 -30.85 -8.24
C ASN A 104 -9.20 -31.23 -6.99
N ASP A 105 -9.60 -30.78 -5.80
CA ASP A 105 -8.90 -31.04 -4.53
C ASP A 105 -8.69 -32.56 -4.30
N ARG A 106 -9.72 -33.37 -4.62
CA ARG A 106 -9.71 -34.84 -4.44
C ARG A 106 -8.57 -35.54 -5.19
N PHE A 107 -8.19 -35.04 -6.37
CA PHE A 107 -7.09 -35.61 -7.15
C PHE A 107 -5.74 -35.46 -6.44
N TYR A 108 -5.52 -34.34 -5.76
CA TYR A 108 -4.27 -34.07 -5.05
C TYR A 108 -4.24 -34.69 -3.65
N LEU A 109 -5.39 -35.05 -3.10
CA LEU A 109 -5.48 -35.90 -1.90
C LEU A 109 -5.07 -37.34 -2.20
N SER A 110 -5.44 -37.88 -3.36
CA SER A 110 -5.07 -39.26 -3.74
C SER A 110 -3.64 -39.39 -4.29
N LYS A 111 -3.00 -38.28 -4.68
CA LYS A 111 -1.62 -38.26 -5.18
C LYS A 111 -0.78 -37.22 -4.43
N PRO A 112 -0.27 -37.53 -3.22
CA PRO A 112 0.44 -36.56 -2.37
C PRO A 112 1.73 -36.03 -3.01
N ASN A 113 2.36 -36.82 -3.90
CA ASN A 113 3.59 -36.44 -4.59
C ASN A 113 3.35 -35.59 -5.85
N ALA A 114 2.09 -35.37 -6.25
CA ALA A 114 1.77 -34.51 -7.38
C ALA A 114 1.94 -33.04 -7.01
N ILE A 115 2.53 -32.25 -7.91
CA ILE A 115 2.74 -30.82 -7.71
C ILE A 115 1.38 -30.12 -7.69
N ARG A 116 1.00 -29.57 -6.53
CA ARG A 116 -0.24 -28.84 -6.35
C ARG A 116 -0.26 -27.56 -7.20
N PRO A 117 -1.37 -27.26 -7.90
CA PRO A 117 -1.51 -26.02 -8.64
C PRO A 117 -1.54 -24.83 -7.69
N LEU A 118 -1.31 -23.64 -8.24
CA LEU A 118 -1.27 -22.40 -7.45
C LEU A 118 -2.51 -22.23 -6.56
N ALA A 119 -3.71 -22.49 -7.11
CA ALA A 119 -4.99 -22.41 -6.38
C ALA A 119 -4.95 -23.15 -5.04
N LEU A 120 -4.45 -24.38 -5.02
CA LEU A 120 -4.36 -25.20 -3.81
C LEU A 120 -3.21 -24.79 -2.90
N ARG A 121 -2.09 -24.31 -3.46
CA ARG A 121 -0.91 -23.92 -2.68
C ARG A 121 -1.14 -22.68 -1.82
N ILE A 122 -2.03 -21.79 -2.24
CA ILE A 122 -2.32 -20.52 -1.55
C ILE A 122 -3.69 -20.51 -0.85
N LYS A 123 -4.51 -21.56 -1.00
CA LYS A 123 -5.91 -21.59 -0.58
C LYS A 123 -6.09 -21.17 0.89
N GLU A 124 -5.36 -21.81 1.79
CA GLU A 124 -5.41 -21.54 3.23
C GLU A 124 -4.94 -20.13 3.55
N ASP A 125 -3.76 -19.74 3.05
CA ASP A 125 -3.19 -18.41 3.25
C ASP A 125 -4.13 -17.29 2.75
N LEU A 126 -4.74 -17.49 1.57
CA LEU A 126 -5.68 -16.54 0.97
C LEU A 126 -6.98 -16.44 1.76
N GLN A 127 -7.54 -17.56 2.23
CA GLN A 127 -8.75 -17.58 3.06
C GLN A 127 -8.54 -16.86 4.40
N THR A 128 -7.36 -16.97 5.01
CA THR A 128 -7.04 -16.23 6.23
C THR A 128 -6.91 -14.73 5.98
N ILE A 129 -6.24 -14.33 4.88
CA ILE A 129 -5.99 -12.92 4.57
C ILE A 129 -7.24 -12.20 4.04
N CYS A 130 -8.05 -12.89 3.25
CA CYS A 130 -9.25 -12.36 2.61
C CYS A 130 -10.36 -13.43 2.67
N PRO A 131 -11.09 -13.51 3.80
CA PRO A 131 -12.14 -14.50 3.98
C PRO A 131 -13.28 -14.36 2.97
N ASP A 132 -13.62 -13.11 2.62
CA ASP A 132 -14.57 -12.81 1.56
C ASP A 132 -13.87 -12.16 0.35
N ILE A 133 -13.56 -12.98 -0.64
CA ILE A 133 -12.96 -12.57 -1.91
C ILE A 133 -13.88 -11.59 -2.66
N LYS A 134 -15.20 -11.63 -2.45
CA LYS A 134 -16.16 -10.70 -3.07
C LYS A 134 -16.06 -9.28 -2.50
N ALA A 135 -15.34 -9.09 -1.40
CA ALA A 135 -15.03 -7.77 -0.85
C ALA A 135 -13.99 -7.02 -1.69
N ILE A 136 -13.33 -7.66 -2.66
CA ILE A 136 -12.37 -7.00 -3.55
C ILE A 136 -13.11 -6.29 -4.68
N THR A 137 -12.76 -5.02 -4.91
CA THR A 137 -13.31 -4.25 -6.04
C THR A 137 -12.87 -4.86 -7.37
N PRO A 138 -13.80 -5.24 -8.26
CA PRO A 138 -13.42 -5.67 -9.60
C PRO A 138 -12.90 -4.48 -10.41
N ASN A 139 -11.91 -4.72 -11.25
CA ASN A 139 -11.47 -3.82 -12.30
C ASN A 139 -12.66 -3.62 -13.24
N GLN A 140 -13.09 -2.37 -13.40
CA GLN A 140 -14.16 -2.03 -14.33
C GLN A 140 -13.56 -1.71 -15.69
N LEU A 141 -14.27 -2.10 -16.75
CA LEU A 141 -13.98 -1.62 -18.09
C LEU A 141 -14.34 -0.14 -18.19
N PHE A 142 -13.57 0.59 -18.99
CA PHE A 142 -13.69 2.03 -19.15
C PHE A 142 -14.93 2.36 -19.96
N ASN A 143 -15.91 3.04 -19.35
CA ASN A 143 -17.05 3.59 -20.11
C ASN A 143 -16.63 4.82 -20.92
N ILE A 144 -15.66 5.58 -20.40
CA ILE A 144 -15.07 6.73 -21.07
C ILE A 144 -13.63 6.36 -21.46
N PRO A 145 -13.29 6.38 -22.76
CA PRO A 145 -11.92 6.20 -23.20
C PRO A 145 -10.95 7.16 -22.50
N TYR A 146 -9.75 6.69 -22.16
CA TYR A 146 -8.80 7.45 -21.35
C TYR A 146 -8.47 8.83 -21.92
N TRP A 147 -8.35 8.94 -23.26
CA TRP A 147 -8.05 10.20 -23.94
C TRP A 147 -9.20 11.21 -23.91
N LEU A 148 -10.40 10.80 -23.46
CA LEU A 148 -11.55 11.67 -23.25
C LEU A 148 -11.76 12.06 -21.78
N LEU A 149 -10.97 11.50 -20.86
CA LEU A 149 -11.02 11.90 -19.46
C LEU A 149 -10.53 13.34 -19.31
N ARG A 150 -11.28 14.15 -18.56
CA ARG A 150 -10.92 15.51 -18.18
C ARG A 150 -10.57 15.51 -16.69
N PRO A 151 -9.28 15.54 -16.33
CA PRO A 151 -8.89 15.67 -14.93
C PRO A 151 -9.32 17.05 -14.40
N PRO A 152 -9.59 17.18 -13.10
CA PRO A 152 -9.80 18.49 -12.48
C PRO A 152 -8.51 19.31 -12.54
N GLU A 153 -8.64 20.63 -12.43
CA GLU A 153 -7.48 21.47 -12.17
C GLU A 153 -6.93 21.17 -10.77
N LEU A 154 -5.61 21.10 -10.63
CA LEU A 154 -4.94 20.78 -9.37
C LEU A 154 -4.09 21.95 -8.90
N ASP A 155 -4.45 22.55 -7.76
CA ASP A 155 -3.63 23.56 -7.08
C ASP A 155 -2.84 22.93 -5.92
N ILE A 156 -1.62 22.52 -6.24
CA ILE A 156 -0.66 21.96 -5.29
C ILE A 156 0.50 22.93 -5.00
N SER A 157 0.30 24.23 -5.25
CA SER A 157 1.34 25.26 -5.13
C SER A 157 1.94 25.33 -3.72
N LEU A 158 1.12 25.06 -2.69
CA LEU A 158 1.49 25.09 -1.28
C LEU A 158 2.57 24.08 -0.86
N ILE A 159 2.86 23.03 -1.64
CA ILE A 159 3.91 22.03 -1.32
C ILE A 159 5.28 22.69 -1.10
N HIS A 160 5.55 23.79 -1.80
CA HIS A 160 6.84 24.46 -1.78
C HIS A 160 7.00 25.43 -0.61
N PHE A 161 5.91 25.71 0.13
CA PHE A 161 5.91 26.60 1.28
C PHE A 161 6.29 25.86 2.58
N GLY A 162 6.93 26.57 3.53
CA GLY A 162 7.11 26.08 4.91
C GLY A 162 8.41 25.35 5.26
N LYS A 163 9.37 25.14 4.34
CA LYS A 163 10.65 24.48 4.68
C LYS A 163 11.72 25.37 5.36
N LYS A 164 11.49 26.69 5.47
CA LYS A 164 12.53 27.65 5.91
C LYS A 164 12.04 28.79 6.82
N THR A 165 10.82 28.76 7.34
CA THR A 165 10.26 29.88 8.15
C THR A 165 10.21 29.56 9.63
N ALA A 166 10.26 30.60 10.47
CA ALA A 166 10.27 30.49 11.94
C ALA A 166 8.94 29.97 12.52
N ASN A 167 7.80 30.23 11.84
CA ASN A 167 6.47 29.73 12.20
C ASN A 167 5.78 29.08 10.98
N PRO A 168 6.12 27.83 10.65
CA PRO A 168 5.65 27.17 9.44
C PRO A 168 4.13 26.98 9.43
N ASN A 169 3.51 26.61 10.56
CA ASN A 169 2.06 26.35 10.62
C ASN A 169 1.21 27.59 10.37
N TYR A 170 1.55 28.71 11.01
CA TYR A 170 0.86 29.98 10.79
C TYR A 170 1.02 30.47 9.34
N THR A 171 2.24 30.36 8.80
CA THR A 171 2.51 30.72 7.40
C THR A 171 1.68 29.87 6.45
N LEU A 172 1.69 28.53 6.62
CA LEU A 172 0.93 27.61 5.77
C LEU A 172 -0.58 27.84 5.85
N LYS A 173 -1.11 28.13 7.04
CA LYS A 173 -2.52 28.48 7.23
C LYS A 173 -2.88 29.75 6.43
N ASN A 174 -2.08 30.81 6.55
CA ASN A 174 -2.33 32.05 5.81
C ASN A 174 -2.21 31.85 4.30
N GLU A 175 -1.21 31.10 3.84
CA GLU A 175 -1.05 30.82 2.41
C GLU A 175 -2.19 29.97 1.86
N PHE A 176 -2.78 29.08 2.67
CA PHE A 176 -3.99 28.37 2.27
C PHE A 176 -5.20 29.31 2.11
N TYR A 177 -5.37 30.28 3.00
CA TYR A 177 -6.41 31.31 2.80
C TYR A 177 -6.13 32.18 1.57
N ASN A 178 -4.88 32.57 1.33
CA ASN A 178 -4.50 33.27 0.10
C ASN A 178 -4.78 32.43 -1.16
N LEU A 179 -4.63 31.10 -1.08
CA LEU A 179 -5.01 30.19 -2.15
C LEU A 179 -6.52 30.20 -2.37
N MET A 180 -7.32 30.12 -1.29
CA MET A 180 -8.77 30.23 -1.40
C MET A 180 -9.21 31.55 -2.04
N ASP A 181 -8.52 32.66 -1.74
CA ASP A 181 -8.81 33.98 -2.32
C ASP A 181 -8.57 34.05 -3.84
N LYS A 182 -7.78 33.12 -4.43
CA LYS A 182 -7.65 32.99 -5.89
C LYS A 182 -8.90 32.42 -6.55
N TYR A 183 -9.78 31.79 -5.79
CA TYR A 183 -10.98 31.10 -6.25
C TYR A 183 -12.24 31.71 -5.61
N PRO A 184 -12.50 33.03 -5.77
CA PRO A 184 -13.55 33.74 -5.03
C PRO A 184 -14.98 33.24 -5.35
N ASP A 185 -15.20 32.75 -6.57
CA ASP A 185 -16.50 32.22 -7.01
C ASP A 185 -16.69 30.73 -6.67
N HIS A 186 -15.68 30.07 -6.09
CA HIS A 186 -15.73 28.65 -5.81
C HIS A 186 -16.28 28.38 -4.41
N LYS A 187 -17.25 27.47 -4.33
CA LYS A 187 -17.68 26.90 -3.05
C LYS A 187 -16.60 25.95 -2.54
N VAL A 188 -16.03 26.26 -1.37
CA VAL A 188 -14.97 25.44 -0.77
C VAL A 188 -15.56 24.27 -0.01
N ILE A 189 -15.09 23.07 -0.33
CA ILE A 189 -15.50 21.80 0.26
C ILE A 189 -14.29 21.11 0.86
N PHE A 190 -14.41 20.62 2.09
CA PHE A 190 -13.36 19.87 2.75
C PHE A 190 -13.70 18.38 2.80
N THR A 191 -12.70 17.54 2.60
CA THR A 191 -12.81 16.08 2.67
C THR A 191 -11.69 15.53 3.52
N ASP A 192 -11.95 14.41 4.19
CA ASP A 192 -10.92 13.76 4.98
C ASP A 192 -11.12 12.25 5.08
N GLY A 193 -10.01 11.51 5.16
CA GLY A 193 -9.95 10.11 5.49
C GLY A 193 -9.30 9.90 6.87
N SER A 194 -9.88 9.04 7.69
CA SER A 194 -9.29 8.70 8.99
C SER A 194 -8.97 7.21 9.08
N LYS A 195 -7.86 6.90 9.74
CA LYS A 195 -7.45 5.54 10.05
C LYS A 195 -6.86 5.44 11.46
N SER A 196 -7.36 4.50 12.25
CA SER A 196 -6.75 4.01 13.48
C SER A 196 -6.17 2.61 13.27
N ASP A 197 -5.67 1.98 14.35
CA ASP A 197 -5.08 0.64 14.31
C ASP A 197 -6.06 -0.43 13.83
N SER A 198 -7.35 -0.28 14.14
CA SER A 198 -8.39 -1.27 13.83
C SER A 198 -9.46 -0.77 12.87
N ALA A 199 -9.37 0.50 12.43
CA ALA A 199 -10.53 1.20 11.92
C ALA A 199 -10.15 2.14 10.76
N VAL A 200 -10.96 2.19 9.70
CA VAL A 200 -10.87 3.16 8.62
C VAL A 200 -12.23 3.84 8.37
N ALA A 201 -12.24 5.15 8.12
CA ALA A 201 -13.44 5.91 7.83
C ALA A 201 -13.14 7.10 6.91
N CYS A 202 -14.16 7.72 6.33
CA CYS A 202 -14.01 8.95 5.57
C CYS A 202 -15.21 9.88 5.77
N PHE A 203 -14.97 11.16 5.53
CA PHE A 203 -15.97 12.22 5.55
C PHE A 203 -15.98 12.99 4.22
N ALA A 204 -17.19 13.26 3.72
CA ALA A 204 -17.42 14.07 2.54
C ALA A 204 -18.62 14.99 2.77
N THR A 205 -18.57 16.20 2.22
CA THR A 205 -19.67 17.15 2.28
C THR A 205 -19.82 17.87 0.95
N ALA A 206 -21.03 18.26 0.58
CA ALA A 206 -21.27 19.19 -0.51
C ALA A 206 -22.60 19.90 -0.26
N ASP A 207 -22.60 21.23 -0.39
CA ASP A 207 -23.73 22.09 0.01
C ASP A 207 -24.19 21.78 1.45
N ASN A 208 -25.45 21.38 1.64
CA ASN A 208 -26.03 21.03 2.95
C ASN A 208 -26.04 19.51 3.20
N LEU A 209 -25.39 18.71 2.34
CA LEU A 209 -25.34 17.26 2.46
C LEU A 209 -23.99 16.83 2.99
N SER A 210 -23.98 15.96 3.98
CA SER A 210 -22.78 15.36 4.55
C SER A 210 -22.90 13.85 4.61
N ILE A 211 -21.79 13.17 4.35
CA ILE A 211 -21.66 11.71 4.38
C ILE A 211 -20.47 11.34 5.26
N GLN A 212 -20.70 10.46 6.22
CA GLN A 212 -19.70 9.79 7.04
C GLN A 212 -19.79 8.29 6.76
N ILE A 213 -18.67 7.68 6.37
CA ILE A 213 -18.64 6.26 6.02
C ILE A 213 -17.57 5.56 6.83
N ARG A 214 -17.97 4.47 7.49
CA ARG A 214 -17.06 3.46 8.05
C ARG A 214 -16.68 2.47 6.96
N LEU A 215 -15.40 2.45 6.57
CA LEU A 215 -14.88 1.50 5.58
C LEU A 215 -14.57 0.15 6.24
N PRO A 216 -14.44 -0.94 5.45
CA PRO A 216 -13.86 -2.18 5.96
C PRO A 216 -12.51 -1.95 6.62
N ASP A 217 -12.23 -2.65 7.72
CA ASP A 217 -10.99 -2.47 8.51
C ASP A 217 -9.72 -2.77 7.71
N SER A 218 -9.86 -3.58 6.66
CA SER A 218 -8.80 -3.89 5.71
C SER A 218 -8.46 -2.75 4.75
N ALA A 219 -9.24 -1.67 4.71
CA ALA A 219 -8.98 -0.53 3.83
C ALA A 219 -7.68 0.20 4.19
N SER A 220 -7.11 0.88 3.20
CA SER A 220 -5.99 1.79 3.42
C SER A 220 -6.47 3.21 3.71
N ILE A 221 -5.65 3.99 4.42
CA ILE A 221 -5.88 5.44 4.58
C ILE A 221 -5.99 6.11 3.21
N PHE A 222 -5.15 5.70 2.26
CA PHE A 222 -5.19 6.18 0.89
C PHE A 222 -6.52 5.92 0.19
N SER A 223 -7.13 4.74 0.38
CA SER A 223 -8.46 4.44 -0.12
C SER A 223 -9.55 5.28 0.56
N ALA A 224 -9.43 5.56 1.86
CA ALA A 224 -10.36 6.41 2.58
C ALA A 224 -10.36 7.86 2.05
N GLU A 225 -9.18 8.43 1.84
CA GLU A 225 -8.98 9.76 1.26
C GLU A 225 -9.59 9.87 -0.14
N LEU A 226 -9.28 8.90 -1.01
CA LEU A 226 -9.86 8.87 -2.36
C LEU A 226 -11.37 8.65 -2.32
N LEU A 227 -11.88 7.82 -1.41
CA LEU A 227 -13.31 7.62 -1.26
C LEU A 227 -13.99 8.91 -0.80
N ALA A 228 -13.38 9.68 0.11
CA ALA A 228 -13.88 10.98 0.56
C ALA A 228 -14.10 11.93 -0.64
N ILE A 229 -13.08 12.08 -1.49
CA ILE A 229 -13.15 12.88 -2.73
C ILE A 229 -14.24 12.34 -3.66
N TYR A 230 -14.29 11.02 -3.88
CA TYR A 230 -15.30 10.40 -4.72
C TYR A 230 -16.73 10.64 -4.23
N GLN A 231 -16.95 10.62 -2.91
CA GLN A 231 -18.26 10.89 -2.32
C GLN A 231 -18.67 12.35 -2.48
N VAL A 232 -17.73 13.31 -2.36
CA VAL A 232 -18.03 14.72 -2.70
C VAL A 232 -18.49 14.85 -4.14
N LEU A 233 -17.78 14.24 -5.09
CA LEU A 233 -18.18 14.28 -6.50
C LEU A 233 -19.55 13.64 -6.74
N THR A 234 -19.88 12.59 -5.98
CA THR A 234 -21.20 11.94 -6.03
C THR A 234 -22.30 12.83 -5.46
N LEU A 235 -22.04 13.55 -4.37
CA LEU A 235 -22.96 14.52 -3.81
C LEU A 235 -23.20 15.68 -4.79
N LEU A 236 -22.13 16.25 -5.35
CA LEU A 236 -22.21 17.32 -6.34
C LEU A 236 -23.00 16.91 -7.59
N GLU A 237 -22.88 15.67 -8.05
CA GLU A 237 -23.64 15.18 -9.20
C GLU A 237 -25.16 15.25 -8.98
N CYS A 238 -25.59 15.15 -7.72
CA CYS A 238 -26.99 15.16 -7.30
C CYS A 238 -27.48 16.54 -6.85
N SER A 239 -26.62 17.37 -6.24
CA SER A 239 -27.02 18.63 -5.61
C SER A 239 -26.64 19.88 -6.40
N ALA A 240 -25.57 19.83 -7.22
CA ALA A 240 -25.05 21.01 -7.87
C ALA A 240 -25.86 21.40 -9.10
N ASN A 241 -26.02 22.71 -9.27
CA ASN A 241 -26.60 23.31 -10.47
C ASN A 241 -25.52 23.61 -11.51
N ASP A 242 -25.93 23.71 -12.78
CA ASP A 242 -25.05 24.09 -13.87
C ASP A 242 -24.35 25.43 -13.60
N GLN A 243 -23.12 25.58 -14.11
CA GLN A 243 -22.25 26.77 -13.95
C GLN A 243 -21.72 27.02 -12.53
N GLN A 244 -21.96 26.13 -11.57
CA GLN A 244 -21.32 26.22 -10.24
C GLN A 244 -19.84 25.82 -10.29
N GLN A 245 -19.06 26.45 -9.41
CA GLN A 245 -17.62 26.24 -9.28
C GLN A 245 -17.32 25.73 -7.85
N PHE A 246 -16.47 24.72 -7.73
CA PHE A 246 -16.13 24.12 -6.44
C PHE A 246 -14.63 23.94 -6.28
N LEU A 247 -14.15 24.27 -5.08
CA LEU A 247 -12.78 24.04 -4.64
C LEU A 247 -12.79 22.90 -3.62
N ILE A 248 -12.35 21.71 -4.02
CA ILE A 248 -12.27 20.54 -3.14
C ILE A 248 -10.90 20.56 -2.47
N ALA A 249 -10.88 20.85 -1.17
CA ALA A 249 -9.71 20.87 -0.32
C ALA A 249 -9.53 19.52 0.39
N THR A 250 -8.37 18.90 0.22
CA THR A 250 -7.96 17.64 0.87
C THR A 250 -6.54 17.78 1.38
N ASP A 251 -6.24 17.22 2.55
CA ASP A 251 -4.88 17.20 3.06
C ASP A 251 -4.03 16.03 2.52
N SER A 252 -4.66 15.10 1.79
CA SER A 252 -4.00 13.98 1.14
C SER A 252 -3.35 14.39 -0.18
N LEU A 253 -2.12 14.87 -0.08
CA LEU A 253 -1.26 15.12 -1.24
C LEU A 253 -1.11 13.87 -2.13
N SER A 254 -1.06 12.69 -1.52
CA SER A 254 -0.96 11.43 -2.24
C SER A 254 -2.16 11.17 -3.15
N SER A 255 -3.37 11.54 -2.73
CA SER A 255 -4.60 11.42 -3.53
C SER A 255 -4.54 12.36 -4.74
N LEU A 256 -4.18 13.63 -4.53
CA LEU A 256 -4.05 14.62 -5.60
C LEU A 256 -2.99 14.21 -6.63
N GLN A 257 -1.84 13.71 -6.17
CA GLN A 257 -0.79 13.20 -7.05
C GLN A 257 -1.25 11.97 -7.84
N ALA A 258 -2.02 11.07 -7.24
CA ALA A 258 -2.52 9.89 -7.94
C ALA A 258 -3.54 10.24 -9.03
N ILE A 259 -4.40 11.24 -8.76
CA ILE A 259 -5.36 11.80 -9.72
C ILE A 259 -4.62 12.49 -10.87
N GLY A 260 -3.68 13.40 -10.54
CA GLY A 260 -2.91 14.17 -11.53
C GLY A 260 -2.02 13.30 -12.42
N ASN A 261 -1.48 12.19 -11.89
CA ASN A 261 -0.68 11.24 -12.66
C ASN A 261 -1.50 10.17 -13.39
N PHE A 262 -2.83 10.26 -13.39
CA PHE A 262 -3.73 9.28 -13.99
C PHE A 262 -3.41 7.84 -13.54
N ASN A 263 -3.27 7.60 -12.24
CA ASN A 263 -3.04 6.24 -11.71
C ASN A 263 -4.33 5.38 -11.72
N ILE A 264 -4.87 5.18 -12.92
CA ILE A 264 -6.10 4.47 -13.28
C ILE A 264 -6.12 2.99 -12.86
N LYS A 265 -4.97 2.42 -12.49
CA LYS A 265 -4.91 1.07 -11.90
C LYS A 265 -5.58 1.02 -10.54
N HIS A 266 -5.71 2.16 -9.87
CA HIS A 266 -6.47 2.29 -8.64
C HIS A 266 -7.95 2.60 -8.98
N PRO A 267 -8.91 1.78 -8.53
CA PRO A 267 -10.29 1.89 -8.99
C PRO A 267 -10.96 3.22 -8.57
N TYR A 268 -10.63 3.77 -7.39
CA TYR A 268 -11.17 5.07 -6.99
C TYR A 268 -10.60 6.24 -7.80
N VAL A 269 -9.34 6.19 -8.22
CA VAL A 269 -8.76 7.27 -9.07
C VAL A 269 -9.48 7.31 -10.41
N PHE A 270 -9.73 6.15 -11.01
CA PHE A 270 -10.49 6.07 -12.24
C PHE A 270 -11.91 6.63 -12.07
N LYS A 271 -12.64 6.20 -11.03
CA LYS A 271 -13.99 6.68 -10.74
C LYS A 271 -14.05 8.18 -10.49
N ILE A 272 -13.05 8.75 -9.82
CA ILE A 272 -12.91 10.20 -9.61
C ILE A 272 -12.76 10.90 -10.96
N LEU A 273 -11.84 10.45 -11.83
CA LEU A 273 -11.64 11.06 -13.14
C LEU A 273 -12.90 10.96 -14.03
N GLU A 274 -13.60 9.83 -13.98
CA GLU A 274 -14.88 9.64 -14.66
C GLU A 274 -15.92 10.67 -14.15
N LYS A 275 -16.08 10.80 -12.83
CA LYS A 275 -17.01 11.78 -12.22
C LYS A 275 -16.63 13.21 -12.54
N CYS A 276 -15.35 13.59 -12.45
CA CYS A 276 -14.87 14.92 -12.86
C CYS A 276 -15.23 15.21 -14.33
N THR A 277 -15.05 14.22 -15.21
CA THR A 277 -15.40 14.36 -16.63
C THR A 277 -16.91 14.55 -16.83
N LEU A 278 -17.74 13.84 -16.08
CA LEU A 278 -19.20 13.96 -16.14
C LEU A 278 -19.68 15.31 -15.60
N LEU A 279 -19.13 15.77 -14.46
CA LEU A 279 -19.46 17.07 -13.87
C LEU A 279 -19.04 18.22 -14.78
N HIS A 280 -17.86 18.14 -15.38
CA HIS A 280 -17.42 19.12 -16.39
C HIS A 280 -18.39 19.18 -17.59
N LYS A 281 -18.94 18.04 -18.04
CA LYS A 281 -19.94 18.02 -19.12
C LYS A 281 -21.28 18.66 -18.72
N LYS A 282 -21.62 18.68 -17.43
CA LYS A 282 -22.76 19.43 -16.87
C LYS A 282 -22.45 20.92 -16.65
N GLY A 283 -21.25 21.39 -17.02
CA GLY A 283 -20.84 22.78 -16.80
C GLY A 283 -20.49 23.09 -15.34
N ILE A 284 -20.13 22.08 -14.55
CA ILE A 284 -19.62 22.25 -13.19
C ILE A 284 -18.08 22.30 -13.25
N TYR A 285 -17.49 23.36 -12.72
CA TYR A 285 -16.04 23.57 -12.72
C TYR A 285 -15.44 23.14 -11.39
N LEU A 286 -14.37 22.34 -11.44
CA LEU A 286 -13.75 21.72 -10.28
C LEU A 286 -12.27 22.04 -10.22
N VAL A 287 -11.85 22.58 -9.08
CA VAL A 287 -10.44 22.68 -8.68
C VAL A 287 -10.25 21.80 -7.45
N MET A 288 -9.18 21.01 -7.41
CA MET A 288 -8.76 20.29 -6.21
C MET A 288 -7.47 20.89 -5.68
N ALA A 289 -7.47 21.28 -4.40
CA ALA A 289 -6.33 21.93 -3.76
C ALA A 289 -5.83 21.13 -2.57
N TRP A 290 -4.51 21.18 -2.38
CA TRP A 290 -3.91 20.62 -1.17
C TRP A 290 -4.13 21.56 0.01
N CYS A 291 -4.71 21.04 1.09
CA CYS A 291 -4.88 21.74 2.36
C CYS A 291 -3.83 21.26 3.37
N PRO A 292 -3.14 22.15 4.10
CA PRO A 292 -2.25 21.72 5.19
C PRO A 292 -3.06 21.10 6.34
N SER A 293 -2.62 19.93 6.81
CA SER A 293 -3.21 19.23 7.96
C SER A 293 -2.72 19.80 9.29
N HIS A 294 -3.58 19.79 10.33
CA HIS A 294 -3.27 20.17 11.71
C HIS A 294 -2.65 21.56 11.91
N VAL A 295 -2.99 22.52 11.03
CA VAL A 295 -2.56 23.93 11.16
C VAL A 295 -3.71 24.85 11.59
N GLY A 296 -4.88 24.31 11.92
CA GLY A 296 -6.03 25.07 12.39
C GLY A 296 -6.86 25.73 11.28
N VAL A 297 -6.89 25.13 10.08
CA VAL A 297 -7.87 25.51 9.03
C VAL A 297 -9.21 24.91 9.43
N MET A 298 -10.15 25.76 9.86
CA MET A 298 -11.41 25.34 10.50
C MET A 298 -12.19 24.27 9.70
N GLY A 299 -12.29 24.41 8.37
CA GLY A 299 -12.98 23.43 7.53
C GLY A 299 -12.29 22.07 7.49
N ASN A 300 -10.95 22.05 7.45
CA ASN A 300 -10.17 20.82 7.47
C ASN A 300 -10.22 20.14 8.85
N GLU A 301 -10.08 20.90 9.93
CA GLU A 301 -10.19 20.36 11.30
C GLU A 301 -11.58 19.75 11.55
N ARG A 302 -12.65 20.36 10.98
CA ARG A 302 -13.99 19.79 11.05
C ARG A 302 -14.12 18.50 10.25
N ALA A 303 -13.54 18.43 9.05
CA ALA A 303 -13.52 17.23 8.22
C ALA A 303 -12.79 16.08 8.93
N ASP A 304 -11.60 16.33 9.49
CA ASP A 304 -10.81 15.35 10.27
C ASP A 304 -11.57 14.85 11.50
N LEU A 305 -12.20 15.75 12.25
CA LEU A 305 -13.00 15.35 13.41
C LEU A 305 -14.19 14.46 13.00
N LEU A 306 -14.91 14.81 11.92
CA LEU A 306 -16.03 14.01 11.44
C LEU A 306 -15.59 12.66 10.84
N ALA A 307 -14.44 12.60 10.17
CA ALA A 307 -13.88 11.35 9.70
C ALA A 307 -13.47 10.45 10.88
N LYS A 308 -12.93 11.02 11.97
CA LYS A 308 -12.60 10.29 13.20
C LYS A 308 -13.84 9.79 13.94
N GLU A 309 -14.90 10.58 14.06
CA GLU A 309 -16.17 10.14 14.64
C GLU A 309 -16.73 8.91 13.91
N ALA A 310 -16.63 8.91 12.58
CA ALA A 310 -17.10 7.83 11.72
C ALA A 310 -16.34 6.50 11.91
N LEU A 311 -15.18 6.50 12.58
CA LEU A 311 -14.48 5.26 12.96
C LEU A 311 -15.29 4.39 13.92
N SER A 312 -16.21 5.00 14.69
CA SER A 312 -17.08 4.30 15.64
C SER A 312 -18.37 3.75 15.02
N PHE A 313 -18.62 4.07 13.75
CA PHE A 313 -19.87 3.67 13.08
C PHE A 313 -19.83 2.21 12.63
N THR A 314 -20.99 1.68 12.21
CA THR A 314 -21.10 0.33 11.66
C THR A 314 -20.41 0.23 10.30
N THR A 315 -19.57 -0.79 10.14
CA THR A 315 -18.80 -1.06 8.91
C THR A 315 -19.71 -1.22 7.69
N CYS A 316 -19.43 -0.45 6.65
CA CYS A 316 -20.14 -0.52 5.38
C CYS A 316 -19.64 -1.70 4.54
N THR A 317 -20.51 -2.22 3.67
CA THR A 317 -20.23 -3.37 2.78
C THR A 317 -19.59 -2.97 1.45
N ILE A 318 -18.88 -1.84 1.41
CA ILE A 318 -18.18 -1.36 0.22
C ILE A 318 -17.00 -2.28 -0.10
N ARG A 319 -16.82 -2.60 -1.39
CA ARG A 319 -15.66 -3.35 -1.86
C ARG A 319 -14.42 -2.46 -1.91
N ILE A 320 -13.28 -2.98 -1.49
CA ILE A 320 -12.00 -2.25 -1.44
C ILE A 320 -10.99 -2.76 -2.50
N PRO A 321 -10.05 -1.91 -2.95
CA PRO A 321 -9.05 -2.30 -3.93
C PRO A 321 -8.19 -3.49 -3.46
N SER A 322 -7.76 -4.37 -4.38
CA SER A 322 -6.87 -5.48 -4.03
C SER A 322 -5.52 -5.02 -3.45
N SER A 323 -5.11 -3.77 -3.70
CA SER A 323 -3.90 -3.17 -3.13
C SER A 323 -3.96 -2.97 -1.64
N ASP A 324 -5.16 -2.80 -1.06
CA ASP A 324 -5.36 -2.56 0.37
C ASP A 324 -5.03 -3.80 1.20
N PHE A 325 -5.09 -4.98 0.59
CA PHE A 325 -4.68 -6.23 1.23
C PHE A 325 -3.16 -6.45 1.24
N LYS A 326 -2.36 -5.63 0.53
CA LYS A 326 -0.90 -5.83 0.47
C LYS A 326 -0.21 -5.71 1.85
N PRO A 327 -0.50 -4.68 2.69
CA PRO A 327 0.05 -4.59 4.03
C PRO A 327 -0.38 -5.77 4.91
N ILE A 328 -1.65 -6.18 4.84
CA ILE A 328 -2.19 -7.33 5.59
C ILE A 328 -1.44 -8.61 5.19
N THR A 329 -1.30 -8.85 3.90
CA THR A 329 -0.54 -10.00 3.38
C THR A 329 0.91 -9.96 3.86
N HIS A 330 1.54 -8.78 3.85
CA HIS A 330 2.92 -8.62 4.30
C HIS A 330 3.06 -8.92 5.80
N GLU A 331 2.16 -8.40 6.63
CA GLU A 331 2.20 -8.66 8.08
C GLU A 331 1.95 -10.12 8.39
N PHE A 332 0.96 -10.76 7.75
CA PHE A 332 0.70 -12.20 7.89
C PHE A 332 1.94 -13.07 7.60
N PHE A 333 2.67 -12.81 6.51
CA PHE A 333 3.89 -13.56 6.21
C PHE A 333 5.09 -13.15 7.06
N LYS A 334 5.09 -11.94 7.63
CA LYS A 334 6.08 -11.49 8.61
C LYS A 334 5.85 -12.18 9.96
N GLU A 335 4.60 -12.39 10.38
CA GLU A 335 4.24 -13.18 11.55
C GLU A 335 4.66 -14.63 11.38
N LYS A 336 4.37 -15.26 10.23
CA LYS A 336 4.89 -16.62 9.92
C LYS A 336 6.41 -16.70 9.95
N TRP A 337 7.09 -15.64 9.50
CA TRP A 337 8.55 -15.57 9.61
C TRP A 337 9.00 -15.40 11.07
N GLN A 338 8.28 -14.59 11.85
CA GLN A 338 8.54 -14.40 13.27
C GLN A 338 8.36 -15.69 14.06
N GLU A 339 7.35 -16.51 13.75
CA GLU A 339 7.16 -17.84 14.35
C GLU A 339 8.36 -18.77 14.06
N GLN A 340 8.82 -18.81 12.80
CA GLN A 340 10.03 -19.57 12.45
C GLN A 340 11.25 -19.05 13.22
N TRP A 341 11.39 -17.73 13.34
CA TRP A 341 12.49 -17.13 14.09
C TRP A 341 12.42 -17.43 15.59
N SER A 342 11.23 -17.41 16.18
CA SER A 342 11.00 -17.75 17.59
C SER A 342 11.28 -19.21 17.92
N SER A 343 11.29 -20.11 16.92
CA SER A 343 11.71 -21.50 17.11
C SER A 343 13.24 -21.69 17.18
N GLU A 344 14.02 -20.69 16.79
CA GLU A 344 15.49 -20.74 16.74
C GLU A 344 16.13 -20.35 18.09
N GLN A 345 15.66 -20.96 19.18
CA GLN A 345 16.06 -20.59 20.56
C GLN A 345 17.55 -20.77 20.84
N GLU A 346 18.21 -21.72 20.16
CA GLU A 346 19.66 -21.97 20.26
C GLU A 346 20.51 -20.97 19.44
N ASN A 347 19.88 -20.15 18.61
CA ASN A 347 20.58 -19.20 17.75
C ASN A 347 21.07 -18.01 18.57
N LYS A 348 22.38 -17.78 18.60
CA LYS A 348 22.98 -16.66 19.34
C LYS A 348 22.40 -15.29 18.98
N LEU A 349 22.00 -15.09 17.71
CA LEU A 349 21.38 -13.83 17.30
C LEU A 349 19.96 -13.69 17.87
N TYR A 350 19.22 -14.78 18.09
CA TYR A 350 17.88 -14.76 18.67
C TYR A 350 17.88 -14.19 20.09
N CYS A 351 18.84 -14.58 20.92
CA CYS A 351 19.01 -14.05 22.28
C CYS A 351 19.18 -12.52 22.30
N ILE A 352 19.70 -11.94 21.22
CA ILE A 352 19.97 -10.50 21.11
C ILE A 352 18.79 -9.81 20.40
N GLN A 353 18.29 -10.41 19.31
CA GLN A 353 17.20 -9.93 18.47
C GLN A 353 16.06 -10.96 18.41
N PRO A 354 15.19 -11.04 19.43
CA PRO A 354 14.06 -11.97 19.39
C PRO A 354 12.98 -11.53 18.41
N THR A 355 12.83 -10.21 18.18
CA THR A 355 11.82 -9.64 17.28
C THR A 355 12.43 -9.22 15.95
N LEU A 356 11.82 -9.66 14.85
CA LEU A 356 12.20 -9.30 13.49
C LEU A 356 11.96 -7.80 13.23
N GLY A 357 12.90 -7.17 12.54
CA GLY A 357 12.84 -5.75 12.20
C GLY A 357 14.21 -5.18 11.82
N LYS A 358 14.23 -3.90 11.43
CA LYS A 358 15.49 -3.20 11.18
C LYS A 358 16.29 -3.09 12.48
N TRP A 359 17.44 -3.74 12.53
CA TRP A 359 18.33 -3.67 13.68
C TRP A 359 19.12 -2.35 13.69
N ALA A 360 18.78 -1.43 14.58
CA ALA A 360 19.38 -0.09 14.65
C ALA A 360 20.90 -0.12 14.88
N LYS A 361 21.45 -1.14 15.55
CA LYS A 361 22.90 -1.28 15.80
C LYS A 361 23.66 -1.96 14.63
N SER A 362 23.00 -2.23 13.51
CA SER A 362 23.56 -2.99 12.36
C SER A 362 24.02 -2.06 11.22
N SER A 363 23.69 -0.77 11.31
CA SER A 363 24.22 0.29 10.46
C SER A 363 25.69 0.53 10.83
N ARG A 364 26.58 -0.27 10.25
CA ARG A 364 28.02 -0.02 10.30
C ARG A 364 28.40 0.89 9.14
N GLU A 365 29.11 1.98 9.41
CA GLU A 365 29.76 2.77 8.35
C GLU A 365 30.94 2.03 7.70
N ILE A 366 31.51 1.03 8.39
CA ILE A 366 32.73 0.33 7.95
C ILE A 366 32.59 -1.19 8.11
N ARG A 367 32.70 -1.90 6.98
CA ARG A 367 32.53 -3.36 6.80
C ARG A 367 33.47 -4.26 7.61
N ARG A 368 34.61 -3.73 8.12
CA ARG A 368 35.69 -4.54 8.73
C ARG A 368 35.73 -4.57 10.26
N LYS A 369 34.87 -3.85 10.99
CA LYS A 369 34.83 -4.04 12.46
C LYS A 369 34.13 -5.37 12.77
N PRO A 370 34.80 -6.38 13.35
CA PRO A 370 34.12 -7.53 13.92
C PRO A 370 33.18 -7.03 15.03
N LEU A 371 32.11 -7.79 15.29
CA LEU A 371 31.32 -7.55 16.49
C LEU A 371 32.22 -7.83 17.69
N THR A 372 32.72 -6.79 18.35
CA THR A 372 33.48 -6.93 19.60
C THR A 372 32.64 -7.51 20.76
N ASN A 373 31.38 -7.87 20.52
CA ASN A 373 30.49 -8.51 21.49
C ASN A 373 30.10 -9.96 21.14
N PHE A 374 30.64 -10.57 20.07
CA PHE A 374 30.41 -12.01 19.82
C PHE A 374 31.49 -12.92 20.46
N ASP A 375 32.57 -12.35 21.01
CA ASP A 375 33.73 -13.08 21.55
C ASP A 375 33.99 -12.88 23.06
N ARG A 376 33.01 -12.39 23.83
CA ARG A 376 33.08 -12.41 25.29
C ARG A 376 31.70 -12.71 25.87
N HIS A 377 31.39 -14.01 25.99
CA HIS A 377 30.84 -14.70 27.16
C HIS A 377 30.51 -16.15 26.78
#